data_AF-A0A521NZY6-F1
#
_entry.id   AF-A0A521NZY6-F1
#
_cell.length_a   1.000
_cell.length_b   1.000
_cell.length_c   1.000
_cell.angle_alpha   90.00
_cell.angle_beta   90.00
_cell.angle_gamma   90.00
#
_symmetry.space_group_name_H-M   'P 1'
#
loop_
_entity.id
_entity.type
_entity.pdbx_description
1 polymer ?
#
loop_
_entity_poly.entity_id
_entity_poly.type
_entity_poly.pdbx_seq_one_letter_code
_entity_poly.pdbx_strand_id
1 'polypeptide(L)'
;MSDQGKGVTALGYALLGQISIASRSGYALRMVFETTPMGSYSSSPGSIYPALKSLCAKGLARTVGQGRGGRYEITTAGAELLDRWLRQPVTAEEVARRLDLALLRFAFLMAHPDRGLTHAFLRSFETATAARAAELKAFLDTEPGAAMPLQARLAVEHGQRSLETSARWAADSLRRLTAEQGE
;
A
#
# COMPACT_ATOMS: atom_id res chain seq x y z
N MET A 1 13.72 13.33 15.92
CA MET A 1 12.73 12.26 15.64
C MET A 1 12.85 11.92 14.16
N SER A 2 13.56 10.84 13.84
CA SER A 2 14.27 10.70 12.57
C SER A 2 13.37 10.50 11.35
N ASP A 3 13.70 11.23 10.29
CA ASP A 3 13.13 11.31 8.94
C ASP A 3 13.23 10.01 8.12
N GLN A 4 13.30 8.84 8.77
CA GLN A 4 13.71 7.56 8.16
C GLN A 4 12.74 7.06 7.07
N GLY A 5 11.49 7.53 7.05
CA GLY A 5 10.48 7.17 6.05
C GLY A 5 10.47 8.03 4.79
N LYS A 6 11.11 9.21 4.79
CA LYS A 6 11.12 10.07 3.60
C LYS A 6 11.96 9.42 2.49
N GLY A 7 11.32 9.25 1.33
CA GLY A 7 11.96 8.78 0.11
C GLY A 7 12.01 7.25 -0.06
N VAL A 8 11.20 6.48 0.67
CA VAL A 8 10.90 5.08 0.27
C VAL A 8 9.75 5.10 -0.72
N THR A 9 9.96 4.52 -1.91
CA THR A 9 8.96 4.46 -2.98
C THR A 9 7.93 3.35 -2.73
N ALA A 10 6.84 3.32 -3.50
CA ALA A 10 5.89 2.20 -3.44
C ALA A 10 6.57 0.85 -3.70
N LEU A 11 7.43 0.80 -4.72
CA LEU A 11 8.27 -0.37 -5.00
C LEU A 11 9.21 -0.70 -3.83
N GLY A 12 9.77 0.32 -3.17
CA GLY A 12 10.59 0.13 -1.98
C GLY A 12 9.83 -0.54 -0.83
N TYR A 13 8.60 -0.09 -0.55
CA TYR A 13 7.73 -0.74 0.45
C TYR A 13 7.33 -2.16 0.03
N ALA A 14 7.02 -2.38 -1.25
CA ALA A 14 6.73 -3.70 -1.78
C ALA A 14 7.90 -4.67 -1.59
N LEU A 15 9.12 -4.22 -1.89
CA LEU A 15 10.34 -5.01 -1.70
C LEU A 15 10.62 -5.27 -0.21
N LEU A 16 10.51 -4.24 0.64
CA LEU A 16 10.68 -4.38 2.09
C LEU A 16 9.71 -5.40 2.69
N GLY A 17 8.43 -5.33 2.33
CA GLY A 17 7.43 -6.29 2.79
C GLY A 17 7.68 -7.71 2.28
N GLN A 18 8.25 -7.88 1.08
CA GLN A 18 8.62 -9.22 0.60
C GLN A 18 9.82 -9.81 1.36
N ILE A 19 10.85 -9.00 1.63
CA ILE A 19 12.04 -9.46 2.35
C ILE A 19 11.84 -9.57 3.86
N SER A 20 10.79 -8.94 4.41
CA SER A 20 10.40 -9.15 5.81
C SER A 20 9.76 -10.52 6.05
N ILE A 21 9.08 -11.07 5.05
CA ILE A 21 8.51 -12.42 5.11
C ILE A 21 9.61 -13.48 4.99
N ALA A 22 10.51 -13.32 4.02
CA ALA A 22 11.64 -14.22 3.84
C ALA A 22 12.77 -13.53 3.07
N SER A 23 14.02 -13.80 3.45
CA SER A 23 15.17 -13.34 2.66
C SER A 23 15.17 -13.98 1.27
N ARG A 24 15.46 -13.21 0.22
CA ARG A 24 15.34 -13.69 -1.17
C ARG A 24 16.45 -13.12 -2.05
N SER A 25 16.88 -13.87 -3.06
CA SER A 25 17.77 -13.30 -4.08
C SER A 25 17.05 -12.22 -4.89
N GLY A 26 17.80 -11.29 -5.50
CA GLY A 26 17.21 -10.26 -6.36
C GLY A 26 16.43 -10.86 -7.54
N TYR A 27 16.89 -11.99 -8.08
CA TYR A 27 16.17 -12.73 -9.12
C TYR A 27 14.85 -13.31 -8.59
N ALA A 28 14.85 -13.93 -7.41
CA ALA A 28 13.63 -14.48 -6.82
C ALA A 28 12.61 -13.37 -6.49
N LEU A 29 13.07 -12.20 -6.02
CA LEU A 29 12.21 -11.03 -5.84
C LEU A 29 11.61 -10.57 -7.16
N ARG A 30 12.43 -10.44 -8.22
CA ARG A 30 11.93 -10.11 -9.55
C ARG A 30 10.84 -11.08 -10.01
N MET A 31 11.06 -12.39 -9.86
CA MET A 31 10.07 -13.40 -10.25
C MET A 31 8.75 -13.23 -9.50
N VAL A 32 8.77 -12.90 -8.20
CA VAL A 32 7.54 -12.60 -7.44
C VAL A 32 6.78 -11.43 -8.08
N PHE A 33 7.47 -10.36 -8.48
CA PHE A 33 6.82 -9.20 -9.08
C PHE A 33 6.35 -9.48 -10.52
N GLU A 34 7.02 -10.35 -11.26
CA GLU A 34 6.60 -10.73 -12.61
C GLU A 34 5.38 -11.65 -12.63
N THR A 35 5.22 -12.53 -11.63
CA THR A 35 4.19 -13.59 -11.64
C THR A 35 3.00 -13.33 -10.73
N THR A 36 3.00 -12.22 -9.99
CA THR A 36 1.92 -11.86 -9.07
C THR A 36 1.37 -10.47 -9.38
N PRO A 37 0.19 -10.11 -8.84
CA PRO A 37 -0.37 -8.75 -8.98
C PRO A 37 0.55 -7.62 -8.49
N MET A 38 1.62 -7.92 -7.74
CA MET A 38 2.62 -6.92 -7.33
C MET A 38 3.40 -6.32 -8.52
N GLY A 39 3.32 -6.91 -9.71
CA GLY A 39 3.91 -6.34 -10.94
C GLY A 39 3.42 -4.95 -11.29
N SER A 40 2.27 -4.52 -10.78
CA SER A 40 1.76 -3.15 -10.93
C SER A 40 2.68 -2.07 -10.33
N TYR A 41 3.51 -2.42 -9.33
CA TYR A 41 4.51 -1.51 -8.75
C TYR A 41 5.83 -1.44 -9.53
N SER A 42 5.94 -2.21 -10.61
CA SER A 42 7.11 -2.49 -11.45
C SER A 42 7.79 -3.83 -11.15
N SER A 43 8.07 -4.58 -12.22
CA SER A 43 8.77 -5.87 -12.21
C SER A 43 10.07 -5.85 -13.02
N SER A 44 10.42 -4.70 -13.63
CA SER A 44 11.57 -4.64 -14.53
C SER A 44 12.90 -4.70 -13.76
N PRO A 45 13.95 -5.31 -14.34
CA PRO A 45 15.28 -5.23 -13.75
C PRO A 45 15.75 -3.79 -13.48
N GLY A 46 15.40 -2.87 -14.39
CA GLY A 46 15.75 -1.45 -14.30
C GLY A 46 15.09 -0.71 -13.14
N SER A 47 14.07 -1.27 -12.47
CA SER A 47 13.45 -0.68 -11.29
C SER A 47 13.77 -1.47 -10.02
N ILE A 48 13.72 -2.80 -10.07
CA ILE A 48 13.91 -3.69 -8.91
C ILE A 48 15.30 -3.53 -8.30
N TYR A 49 16.36 -3.67 -9.11
CA TYR A 49 17.73 -3.65 -8.59
C TYR A 49 18.15 -2.27 -8.06
N PRO A 50 17.84 -1.14 -8.73
CA PRO A 50 18.07 0.19 -8.15
C PRO A 50 17.30 0.43 -6.86
N ALA A 51 16.05 -0.03 -6.76
CA ALA A 51 15.27 0.09 -5.53
C ALA A 51 15.90 -0.72 -4.38
N LEU A 52 16.31 -1.97 -4.62
CA LEU A 52 17.03 -2.78 -3.63
C LEU A 52 18.34 -2.12 -3.19
N LYS A 53 19.13 -1.58 -4.14
CA LYS A 53 20.35 -0.83 -3.83
C LYS A 53 20.06 0.39 -2.96
N SER A 54 18.97 1.10 -3.23
CA SER A 54 18.53 2.25 -2.43
C SER A 54 18.15 1.85 -1.00
N LEU A 55 17.42 0.75 -0.82
CA LEU A 55 17.08 0.21 0.50
C LEU A 55 18.32 -0.19 1.29
N CYS A 56 19.30 -0.83 0.65
CA CYS A 56 20.59 -1.15 1.27
C CYS A 56 21.38 0.10 1.65
N ALA A 57 21.44 1.10 0.77
CA ALA A 57 22.12 2.36 1.04
C ALA A 57 21.48 3.14 2.20
N LYS A 58 20.15 3.03 2.37
CA LYS A 58 19.40 3.58 3.51
C LYS A 58 19.51 2.71 4.79
N GLY A 59 20.23 1.59 4.75
CA GLY A 59 20.36 0.67 5.88
C GLY A 59 19.07 -0.09 6.24
N LEU A 60 18.07 -0.10 5.35
CA LEU A 60 16.76 -0.76 5.57
C LEU A 60 16.78 -2.23 5.13
N ALA A 61 17.70 -2.57 4.24
CA ALA A 61 17.97 -3.94 3.80
C ALA A 61 19.49 -4.19 3.82
N ARG A 62 19.88 -5.45 3.80
CA ARG A 62 21.29 -5.87 3.63
C ARG A 62 21.36 -7.07 2.71
N THR A 63 22.51 -7.24 2.07
CA THR A 63 22.82 -8.46 1.31
C THR A 63 23.57 -9.43 2.23
N VAL A 64 23.11 -10.66 2.31
CA VAL A 64 23.77 -11.78 3.01
C VAL A 64 24.22 -12.84 2.00
N GLY A 65 25.41 -13.41 2.23
CA GLY A 65 26.06 -14.36 1.32
C GLY A 65 27.05 -13.69 0.33
N GLN A 66 28.01 -14.49 -0.17
CA GLN A 66 29.06 -14.05 -1.09
C GLN A 66 28.71 -14.45 -2.55
N GLY A 67 29.11 -13.64 -3.54
CA GLY A 67 28.99 -13.95 -4.96
C GLY A 67 27.58 -13.83 -5.58
N ARG A 68 27.34 -14.51 -6.70
CA ARG A 68 26.09 -14.46 -7.51
C ARG A 68 24.82 -14.97 -6.79
N GLY A 69 24.95 -15.48 -5.55
CA GLY A 69 23.86 -16.04 -4.74
C GLY A 69 23.41 -15.18 -3.56
N GLY A 70 23.86 -13.93 -3.46
CA GLY A 70 23.49 -13.03 -2.36
C GLY A 70 21.98 -12.86 -2.21
N ARG A 71 21.48 -12.98 -0.98
CA ARG A 71 20.07 -12.76 -0.62
C ARG A 71 19.92 -11.41 0.04
N TYR A 72 18.82 -10.73 -0.25
CA TYR A 72 18.40 -9.54 0.45
C TYR A 72 17.62 -9.94 1.70
N GLU A 73 17.95 -9.30 2.81
CA GLU A 73 17.33 -9.50 4.11
C GLU A 73 16.99 -8.13 4.70
N ILE A 74 15.85 -8.04 5.39
CA ILE A 74 15.48 -6.83 6.10
C ILE A 74 16.41 -6.62 7.30
N THR A 75 16.78 -5.36 7.58
CA THR A 75 17.51 -5.02 8.81
C THR A 75 16.54 -4.71 9.95
N THR A 76 17.05 -4.56 11.19
CA THR A 76 16.24 -4.07 12.31
C THR A 76 15.61 -2.71 12.00
N ALA A 77 16.38 -1.78 11.42
CA ALA A 77 15.88 -0.45 11.04
C ALA A 77 14.80 -0.54 9.94
N GLY A 78 14.95 -1.46 8.98
CA GLY A 78 13.94 -1.74 7.96
C GLY A 78 12.65 -2.31 8.55
N ALA A 79 12.77 -3.25 9.48
CA ALA A 79 11.63 -3.87 10.16
C ALA A 79 10.85 -2.85 11.00
N GLU A 80 11.54 -2.01 11.77
CA GLU A 80 10.92 -0.91 12.52
C GLU A 80 10.23 0.12 11.61
N LEU A 81 10.84 0.45 10.47
CA LEU A 81 10.22 1.34 9.49
C LEU A 81 8.96 0.72 8.90
N LEU A 82 9.01 -0.57 8.54
CA LEU A 82 7.87 -1.28 7.98
C LEU A 82 6.73 -1.38 9.02
N ASP A 83 7.02 -1.74 10.26
CA ASP A 83 6.03 -1.79 11.36
C ASP A 83 5.38 -0.42 11.58
N ARG A 84 6.18 0.66 11.67
CA ARG A 84 5.63 2.03 11.78
C ARG A 84 4.73 2.39 10.62
N TRP A 85 5.09 1.98 9.40
CA TRP A 85 4.27 2.24 8.20
C TRP A 85 2.97 1.43 8.22
N LEU A 86 3.02 0.13 8.57
CA LEU A 86 1.86 -0.76 8.70
C LEU A 86 0.83 -0.25 9.71
N ARG A 87 1.28 0.42 10.78
CA ARG A 87 0.43 0.98 11.84
C ARG A 87 -0.23 2.32 11.48
N GLN A 88 0.18 2.98 10.39
CA GLN A 88 -0.40 4.28 10.04
C GLN A 88 -1.88 4.13 9.66
N PRO A 89 -2.77 5.00 10.17
CA PRO A 89 -4.15 5.05 9.70
C PRO A 89 -4.18 5.50 8.23
N VAL A 90 -5.16 5.01 7.48
CA VAL A 90 -5.40 5.49 6.11
C VAL A 90 -5.96 6.91 6.17
N THR A 91 -5.37 7.82 5.40
CA THR A 91 -5.80 9.23 5.34
C THR A 91 -6.56 9.54 4.06
N ALA A 92 -7.37 10.60 4.07
CA ALA A 92 -8.06 11.08 2.87
C ALA A 92 -7.08 11.47 1.74
N GLU A 93 -5.93 12.05 2.10
CA GLU A 93 -4.88 12.37 1.12
C GLU A 93 -4.30 11.12 0.46
N GLU A 94 -4.04 10.07 1.26
CA GLU A 94 -3.54 8.80 0.74
C GLU A 94 -4.56 8.14 -0.18
N VAL A 95 -5.85 8.15 0.18
CA VAL A 95 -6.93 7.66 -0.71
C VAL A 95 -6.96 8.45 -2.03
N ALA A 96 -6.79 9.77 -1.98
CA ALA A 96 -6.87 10.62 -3.17
C ALA A 96 -5.69 10.44 -4.13
N ARG A 97 -4.49 10.10 -3.62
CA ARG A 97 -3.24 10.14 -4.40
C ARG A 97 -2.51 8.81 -4.51
N ARG A 98 -2.72 7.89 -3.57
CA ARG A 98 -1.88 6.71 -3.31
C ARG A 98 -2.70 5.52 -2.80
N LEU A 99 -3.91 5.32 -3.34
CA LEU A 99 -4.80 4.23 -2.94
C LEU A 99 -4.15 2.85 -3.11
N ASP A 100 -3.34 2.69 -4.15
CA ASP A 100 -2.52 1.51 -4.40
C ASP A 100 -1.58 1.21 -3.23
N LEU A 101 -0.89 2.23 -2.70
CA LEU A 101 0.01 2.08 -1.56
C LEU A 101 -0.75 1.68 -0.28
N ALA A 102 -1.94 2.24 -0.05
CA ALA A 102 -2.78 1.84 1.08
C ALA A 102 -3.18 0.37 0.97
N LEU A 103 -3.57 -0.10 -0.22
CA LEU A 103 -3.92 -1.51 -0.43
C LEU A 103 -2.70 -2.44 -0.35
N LEU A 104 -1.52 -1.99 -0.76
CA LEU A 104 -0.27 -2.71 -0.51
C LEU A 104 -0.01 -2.88 0.99
N ARG A 105 -0.22 -1.81 1.76
CA ARG A 105 -0.09 -1.85 3.23
C ARG A 105 -1.03 -2.90 3.82
N PHE A 106 -2.29 -2.91 3.38
CA PHE A 106 -3.27 -3.90 3.80
C PHE A 106 -2.80 -5.34 3.51
N ALA A 107 -2.29 -5.60 2.31
CA ALA A 107 -1.81 -6.93 1.94
C ALA A 107 -0.72 -7.44 2.90
N PHE A 108 0.21 -6.58 3.32
CA PHE A 108 1.28 -6.97 4.24
C PHE A 108 0.84 -7.15 5.71
N LEU A 109 -0.34 -6.69 6.10
CA LEU A 109 -0.88 -6.96 7.43
C LEU A 109 -1.15 -8.45 7.67
N MET A 110 -1.24 -9.29 6.63
CA MET A 110 -1.39 -10.74 6.79
C MET A 110 -0.28 -11.38 7.62
N ALA A 111 0.95 -10.85 7.51
CA ALA A 111 2.13 -11.34 8.20
C ALA A 111 2.36 -10.67 9.57
N HIS A 112 1.51 -9.71 9.94
CA HIS A 112 1.67 -8.96 11.18
C HIS A 112 1.03 -9.71 12.37
N PRO A 113 1.71 -9.80 13.54
CA PRO A 113 1.21 -10.53 14.70
C PRO A 113 -0.02 -9.87 15.35
N ASP A 114 -0.09 -8.54 15.36
CA ASP A 114 -1.25 -7.80 15.87
C ASP A 114 -2.37 -7.77 14.82
N ARG A 115 -3.41 -8.59 15.05
CA ARG A 115 -4.61 -8.66 14.20
C ARG A 115 -5.53 -7.44 14.35
N GLY A 116 -5.36 -6.65 15.42
CA GLY A 116 -6.09 -5.40 15.63
C GLY A 116 -5.75 -4.36 14.56
N LEU A 117 -4.55 -4.40 13.99
CA LEU A 117 -4.13 -3.49 12.91
C LEU A 117 -4.95 -3.68 11.64
N THR A 118 -5.32 -4.91 11.28
CA THR A 118 -6.20 -5.17 10.13
C THR A 118 -7.56 -4.48 10.30
N HIS A 119 -8.14 -4.59 11.50
CA HIS A 119 -9.40 -3.93 11.84
C HIS A 119 -9.27 -2.41 11.84
N ALA A 120 -8.19 -1.87 12.43
CA ALA A 120 -7.92 -0.44 12.45
C ALA A 120 -7.71 0.13 11.04
N PHE A 121 -6.97 -0.59 10.19
CA PHE A 121 -6.80 -0.24 8.78
C PHE A 121 -8.14 -0.13 8.09
N LEU A 122 -8.98 -1.19 8.15
CA LEU A 122 -10.27 -1.21 7.45
C LEU A 122 -11.19 -0.08 7.89
N ARG A 123 -11.29 0.19 9.20
CA ARG A 123 -12.06 1.33 9.73
C ARG A 123 -11.56 2.68 9.20
N SER A 124 -10.24 2.91 9.23
CA SER A 124 -9.67 4.15 8.73
C SER A 124 -9.82 4.30 7.21
N PHE A 125 -9.69 3.20 6.46
CA PHE A 125 -9.85 3.16 5.01
C PHE A 125 -11.30 3.43 4.61
N GLU A 126 -12.28 2.80 5.28
CA GLU A 126 -13.71 3.07 5.09
C GLU A 126 -14.01 4.55 5.33
N THR A 127 -13.56 5.08 6.48
CA THR A 127 -13.78 6.49 6.84
C THR A 127 -13.20 7.44 5.78
N ALA A 128 -11.94 7.22 5.36
CA ALA A 128 -11.26 8.06 4.39
C ALA A 128 -11.88 7.99 2.99
N THR A 129 -12.26 6.79 2.53
CA THR A 129 -12.89 6.61 1.21
C THR A 129 -14.31 7.15 1.17
N ALA A 130 -15.11 6.94 2.23
CA ALA A 130 -16.45 7.49 2.35
C ALA A 130 -16.45 9.02 2.39
N ALA A 131 -15.54 9.62 3.18
CA ALA A 131 -15.38 11.07 3.23
C ALA A 131 -15.03 11.65 1.85
N ARG A 132 -14.05 11.05 1.15
CA ARG A 132 -13.64 11.51 -0.17
C ARG A 132 -14.73 11.33 -1.23
N ALA A 133 -15.50 10.24 -1.17
CA ALA A 133 -16.66 10.05 -2.04
C ALA A 133 -17.71 11.14 -1.83
N ALA A 134 -18.01 11.46 -0.57
CA ALA A 134 -18.95 12.52 -0.21
C ALA A 134 -18.48 13.90 -0.70
N GLU A 135 -17.19 14.20 -0.60
CA GLU A 135 -16.61 15.44 -1.15
C GLU A 135 -16.79 15.55 -2.67
N LEU A 136 -16.52 14.48 -3.42
CA LEU A 136 -16.70 14.49 -4.88
C LEU A 136 -18.17 14.63 -5.26
N LYS A 137 -19.06 13.97 -4.52
CA LYS A 137 -20.51 14.10 -4.70
C LYS A 137 -20.95 15.55 -4.46
N ALA A 138 -20.56 16.12 -3.32
CA ALA A 138 -20.89 17.51 -2.98
C ALA A 138 -20.36 18.49 -4.04
N PHE A 139 -19.16 18.27 -4.56
CA PHE A 139 -18.61 19.07 -5.67
C PHE A 139 -19.47 18.97 -6.94
N LEU A 140 -19.91 17.77 -7.33
CA LEU A 140 -20.76 17.56 -8.50
C LEU A 140 -22.13 18.26 -8.42
N ASP A 141 -22.58 18.56 -7.20
CA ASP A 141 -23.82 19.27 -6.91
C ASP A 141 -23.64 20.81 -6.84
N THR A 142 -22.39 21.32 -6.95
CA THR A 142 -22.11 22.76 -7.02
C THR A 142 -22.30 23.33 -8.43
N GLU A 143 -22.49 24.65 -8.55
CA GLU A 143 -22.52 25.35 -9.86
C GLU A 143 -21.31 25.02 -10.76
N PRO A 144 -20.04 25.06 -10.28
CA PRO A 144 -18.90 24.61 -11.08
C PRO A 144 -18.98 23.15 -11.52
N GLY A 145 -19.47 22.26 -10.65
CA GLY A 145 -19.62 20.83 -10.95
C GLY A 145 -20.73 20.55 -11.98
N ALA A 146 -21.82 21.30 -11.91
CA ALA A 146 -22.93 21.23 -12.86
C ALA A 146 -22.55 21.82 -14.23
N ALA A 147 -21.71 22.87 -14.25
CA ALA A 147 -21.23 23.51 -15.47
C ALA A 147 -20.10 22.75 -16.20
N MET A 148 -19.64 21.62 -15.66
CA MET A 148 -18.57 20.84 -16.30
C MET A 148 -19.02 20.26 -17.65
N PRO A 149 -18.12 20.19 -18.66
CA PRO A 149 -18.35 19.38 -19.84
C PRO A 149 -18.66 17.93 -19.46
N LEU A 150 -19.56 17.27 -20.19
CA LEU A 150 -20.08 15.94 -19.86
C LEU A 150 -18.96 14.92 -19.57
N GLN A 151 -17.92 14.88 -20.40
CA GLN A 151 -16.80 13.95 -20.25
C GLN A 151 -16.02 14.17 -18.96
N ALA A 152 -15.82 15.43 -18.57
CA ALA A 152 -15.15 15.77 -17.33
C ALA A 152 -16.01 15.41 -16.11
N ARG A 153 -17.34 15.62 -16.19
CA ARG A 153 -18.28 15.20 -15.16
C ARG A 153 -18.28 13.68 -14.98
N LEU A 154 -18.37 12.92 -16.08
CA LEU A 154 -18.34 11.45 -16.05
C LEU A 154 -17.04 10.90 -15.44
N ALA A 155 -15.90 11.56 -15.65
CA ALA A 155 -14.64 11.17 -15.01
C ALA A 155 -14.68 11.35 -13.48
N VAL A 156 -15.28 12.44 -12.99
CA VAL A 156 -15.46 12.68 -11.54
C VAL A 156 -16.48 11.70 -10.94
N GLU A 157 -17.59 11.45 -11.63
CA GLU A 157 -18.60 10.46 -11.22
C GLU A 157 -18.00 9.05 -11.12
N HIS A 158 -17.15 8.65 -12.06
CA HIS A 158 -16.42 7.38 -11.97
C HIS A 158 -15.58 7.33 -10.69
N GLY A 159 -14.78 8.37 -10.41
CA GLY A 159 -13.97 8.46 -9.19
C GLY A 159 -14.80 8.37 -7.91
N GLN A 160 -15.93 9.09 -7.85
CA GLN A 160 -16.88 9.03 -6.73
C GLN A 160 -17.42 7.59 -6.53
N ARG A 161 -17.92 6.94 -7.58
CA ARG A 161 -18.44 5.56 -7.49
C ARG A 161 -17.37 4.52 -7.14
N SER A 162 -16.13 4.70 -7.61
CA SER A 162 -15.00 3.84 -7.22
C SER A 162 -14.72 3.94 -5.72
N LEU A 163 -14.76 5.14 -5.15
CA LEU A 163 -14.54 5.37 -3.72
C LEU A 163 -15.67 4.82 -2.86
N GLU A 164 -16.92 4.98 -3.27
CA GLU A 164 -18.06 4.36 -2.56
C GLU A 164 -17.96 2.83 -2.55
N THR A 165 -17.54 2.25 -3.67
CA THR A 165 -17.31 0.80 -3.75
C THR A 165 -16.17 0.37 -2.84
N SER A 166 -15.10 1.16 -2.75
CA SER A 166 -13.97 0.91 -1.86
C SER A 166 -14.38 1.00 -0.38
N ALA A 167 -15.22 1.97 -0.01
CA ALA A 167 -15.76 2.10 1.34
C ALA A 167 -16.63 0.88 1.71
N ARG A 168 -17.54 0.48 0.83
CA ARG A 168 -18.37 -0.73 1.02
C ARG A 168 -17.52 -1.99 1.18
N TRP A 169 -16.49 -2.15 0.34
CA TRP A 169 -15.57 -3.29 0.47
C TRP A 169 -14.90 -3.35 1.85
N ALA A 170 -14.48 -2.20 2.39
CA ALA A 170 -13.84 -2.16 3.69
C ALA A 170 -14.81 -2.53 4.82
N ALA A 171 -16.04 -1.98 4.79
CA ALA A 171 -17.11 -2.32 5.73
C ALA A 171 -17.46 -3.82 5.68
N ASP A 172 -17.62 -4.38 4.47
CA ASP A 172 -17.94 -5.79 4.26
C ASP A 172 -16.82 -6.70 4.75
N SER A 173 -15.56 -6.32 4.48
CA SER A 173 -14.39 -7.07 4.92
C SER A 173 -14.26 -7.08 6.45
N LEU A 174 -14.54 -5.93 7.10
CA LEU A 174 -14.54 -5.84 8.56
C LEU A 174 -15.61 -6.74 9.19
N ARG A 175 -16.81 -6.78 8.60
CA ARG A 175 -17.89 -7.68 9.04
C ARG A 175 -17.50 -9.15 8.91
N ARG A 176 -16.90 -9.54 7.79
CA ARG A 176 -16.44 -10.93 7.55
C ARG A 176 -15.38 -11.36 8.57
N LEU A 177 -14.36 -10.53 8.78
CA LEU A 177 -13.30 -10.83 9.75
C LEU A 177 -13.81 -10.93 11.19
N THR A 178 -14.80 -10.12 11.55
CA THR A 178 -15.41 -10.17 12.90
C THR A 178 -16.24 -11.44 13.09
N ALA A 179 -16.94 -11.89 12.05
CA ALA A 179 -17.72 -13.13 12.10
C ALA A 179 -16.82 -14.37 12.23
N GLU A 180 -15.72 -14.45 11.46
CA GLU A 180 -14.75 -15.56 11.52
C GLU A 180 -13.99 -15.65 12.86
N GLN A 181 -13.98 -14.58 13.67
CA GLN A 181 -13.37 -14.56 15.00
C GLN A 181 -14.34 -14.85 16.14
N GLY A 182 -15.64 -14.90 15.86
CA GLY A 182 -16.70 -15.21 16.81
C GLY A 182 -17.11 -16.69 16.85
N GLU A 183 -16.55 -17.51 15.97
CA GLU A 183 -16.64 -18.99 15.95
C GLU A 183 -15.42 -19.63 16.63
#